data_AF-A0AAE3RK60-F1
#
_entry.id   AF-A0AAE3RK60-F1
#
_cell.length_a   1.000
_cell.length_b   1.000
_cell.length_c   1.000
_cell.angle_alpha   90.00
_cell.angle_beta   90.00
_cell.angle_gamma   90.00
#
_symmetry.space_group_name_H-M   'P 1'
#
loop_
_entity.id
_entity.type
_entity.pdbx_description
1 polymer ?
#
loop_
_entity_poly.entity_id
_entity_poly.type
_entity_poly.pdbx_seq_one_letter_code
_entity_poly.pdbx_strand_id
1 'polypeptide(L)' 'MHRQSDIAAAFRESVLRSSKGFQYLHTRDFVSALRLRGIHFSEVEANSWIAREQTYFVDKTPDHSENRLWMMAGMGRVL' A
#
# COMPACT_ATOMS: atom_id res chain seq x y z
N MET A 1 13.66 13.74 11.11
CA MET A 1 12.64 13.60 10.05
C MET A 1 12.07 12.17 10.01
N HIS A 2 11.59 11.66 11.15
CA HIS A 2 11.31 10.21 11.33
C HIS A 2 9.97 9.73 10.75
N ARG A 3 8.96 10.61 10.69
CA ARG A 3 7.61 10.21 10.27
C ARG A 3 7.53 9.69 8.83
N GLN A 4 8.23 10.31 7.87
CA GLN A 4 8.18 9.83 6.47
C GLN A 4 8.87 8.47 6.30
N SER A 5 10.00 8.25 6.98
CA SER A 5 10.65 6.94 6.99
C SER A 5 9.78 5.87 7.66
N ASP A 6 9.05 6.23 8.72
CA ASP A 6 8.14 5.33 9.41
C ASP A 6 6.93 4.94 8.55
N ILE A 7 6.37 5.89 7.78
CA ILE A 7 5.29 5.63 6.82
C ILE A 7 5.79 4.68 5.71
N ALA A 8 6.96 4.94 5.14
CA ALA A 8 7.55 4.08 4.12
C ALA A 8 7.93 2.68 4.66
N ALA A 9 8.32 2.58 5.93
CA ALA A 9 8.54 1.29 6.60
C ALA A 9 7.21 0.52 6.79
N ALA A 10 6.16 1.20 7.26
CA ALA A 10 4.83 0.61 7.39
C ALA A 10 4.28 0.10 6.06
N PHE A 11 4.48 0.86 4.97
CA PHE A 11 4.06 0.44 3.64
C PHE A 11 4.74 -0.87 3.22
N ARG A 12 6.07 -0.95 3.34
CA ARG A 12 6.85 -2.15 2.98
C ARG A 12 6.45 -3.37 3.80
N GLU A 13 6.14 -3.18 5.08
CA GLU A 13 5.64 -4.25 5.96
C GLU A 13 4.26 -4.74 5.54
N SER A 14 3.38 -3.86 5.05
CA SER A 14 2.04 -4.23 4.58
C SER A 14 2.01 -4.91 3.20
N VAL A 15 3.13 -4.94 2.46
CA VAL A 15 3.18 -5.58 1.14
C VAL A 15 3.25 -7.10 1.28
N LEU A 16 2.22 -7.76 0.77
CA LEU A 16 2.11 -9.21 0.66
C LEU A 16 2.58 -9.71 -0.70
N ARG A 17 2.95 -11.00 -0.77
CA ARG A 17 3.29 -11.69 -2.01
C ARG A 17 2.35 -12.86 -2.27
N SER A 18 1.72 -12.87 -3.43
CA SER A 18 0.86 -13.97 -3.87
C SER A 18 1.68 -15.21 -4.28
N SER A 19 1.03 -16.36 -4.40
CA SER A 19 1.63 -17.60 -4.92
C SER A 19 2.21 -17.46 -6.33
N LYS A 20 1.65 -16.56 -7.15
CA LYS A 20 2.14 -16.24 -8.51
C LYS A 20 3.26 -15.18 -8.51
N GLY A 21 3.76 -14.79 -7.34
CA GLY A 21 4.84 -13.82 -7.18
C GLY A 21 4.39 -12.37 -7.15
N PHE A 22 3.13 -12.05 -7.42
CA PHE A 22 2.63 -10.67 -7.38
C PHE A 22 2.75 -10.00 -6.00
N GLN A 23 3.20 -8.75 -5.97
CA GLN A 23 3.21 -7.90 -4.78
C GLN A 23 1.93 -7.07 -4.71
N TYR A 24 1.27 -7.08 -3.56
CA TYR A 24 0.01 -6.36 -3.35
C TYR A 24 -0.20 -6.03 -1.88
N LEU A 25 -1.15 -5.15 -1.57
CA LEU A 25 -1.61 -4.84 -0.22
C LEU A 25 -3.04 -4.34 -0.23
N HIS A 26 -3.75 -4.47 0.89
CA HIS A 26 -4.96 -3.69 1.13
C HIS A 26 -4.67 -2.43 1.95
N THR A 27 -5.43 -1.36 1.72
CA THR A 27 -5.28 -0.10 2.47
C THR A 27 -5.41 -0.30 3.97
N ARG A 28 -6.31 -1.17 4.43
CA ARG A 28 -6.45 -1.49 5.87
C ARG A 28 -5.19 -2.10 6.49
N ASP A 29 -4.42 -2.86 5.71
CA ASP A 29 -3.19 -3.50 6.19
C ASP A 29 -2.12 -2.42 6.40
N PHE A 30 -2.04 -1.47 5.47
CA PHE A 30 -1.17 -0.31 5.61
C PHE A 30 -1.58 0.59 6.79
N VAL A 31 -2.87 0.89 6.95
CA VAL A 31 -3.38 1.65 8.10
C VAL A 31 -3.08 0.93 9.42
N SER A 32 -3.19 -0.39 9.46
CA SER A 32 -2.83 -1.18 10.65
C SER A 32 -1.33 -1.07 10.96
N ALA A 33 -0.47 -1.20 9.95
CA ALA A 33 0.98 -1.04 10.11
C ALA A 33 1.40 0.38 10.54
N LEU A 34 0.66 1.41 10.13
CA LEU A 34 0.83 2.79 10.58
C LEU A 34 0.46 2.96 12.06
N ARG A 35 -0.67 2.37 12.48
CA ARG A 35 -1.13 2.45 13.89
C ARG A 35 -0.14 1.80 14.85
N LEU A 36 0.51 0.71 14.46
CA LEU A 36 1.58 0.08 15.26
C LEU A 36 2.77 1.01 15.52
N ARG A 37 2.92 2.07 14.71
CA ARG A 37 3.96 3.10 14.83
C ARG A 37 3.43 4.42 15.42
N GLY A 38 2.19 4.44 15.92
CA GLY A 38 1.54 5.65 16.44
C GLY A 38 1.13 6.66 15.36
N ILE A 39 1.05 6.23 14.10
CA ILE A 39 0.61 7.07 12.97
C ILE A 39 -0.84 6.72 12.64
N HIS A 40 -1.71 7.73 12.71
CA HIS A 40 -3.15 7.54 12.51
C HIS A 40 -3.56 8.14 11.17
N PHE A 41 -3.71 7.28 10.16
CA PHE A 41 -4.34 7.64 8.89
C PHE A 41 -5.74 7.02 8.81
N SER A 42 -6.65 7.75 8.17
CA SER A 42 -7.83 7.17 7.53
C SER A 42 -7.43 6.38 6.28
N GLU A 43 -8.33 5.54 5.78
CA GLU A 43 -8.10 4.82 4.52
C GLU A 43 -7.91 5.79 3.34
N VAL A 44 -8.66 6.89 3.30
CA VAL A 44 -8.54 7.93 2.26
C VAL A 44 -7.16 8.61 2.27
N GLU A 45 -6.63 8.93 3.46
CA GLU A 45 -5.28 9.52 3.59
C GLU A 45 -4.21 8.50 3.20
N ALA A 46 -4.37 7.25 3.61
CA ALA A 46 -3.49 6.16 3.22
C ALA A 46 -3.48 5.93 1.70
N ASN A 47 -4.66 5.93 1.06
CA ASN A 47 -4.81 5.84 -0.39
C ASN A 47 -4.12 7.00 -1.10
N SER A 48 -4.31 8.22 -0.60
CA SER A 48 -3.68 9.42 -1.15
C SER A 48 -2.15 9.38 -1.02
N TRP A 49 -1.63 8.82 0.09
CA TRP A 49 -0.20 8.63 0.27
C TRP A 49 0.35 7.57 -0.68
N ILE A 50 -0.29 6.40 -0.81
CA ILE A 50 0.15 5.34 -1.74
C ILE A 50 0.17 5.86 -3.17
N ALA A 51 -0.91 6.52 -3.62
CA ALA A 51 -1.01 7.08 -4.96
C ALA A 51 0.11 8.08 -5.29
N ARG A 52 0.54 8.87 -4.30
CA ARG A 52 1.55 9.92 -4.47
C ARG A 52 2.98 9.37 -4.38
N GLU A 53 3.23 8.43 -3.48
CA GLU A 53 4.58 8.02 -3.09
C GLU A 53 5.00 6.66 -3.65
N GLN A 54 4.04 5.80 -4.00
CA GLN A 54 4.27 4.42 -4.45
C GLN A 54 3.76 4.23 -5.88
N THR A 55 4.35 4.96 -6.82
CA THR A 55 3.92 5.04 -8.23
C THR A 55 3.95 3.70 -8.98
N TYR A 56 4.68 2.71 -8.48
CA TYR A 56 4.68 1.35 -9.01
C TYR A 56 3.49 0.51 -8.56
N PHE A 57 2.71 0.94 -7.57
CA PHE A 57 1.48 0.25 -7.14
C PHE A 57 0.27 0.94 -7.75
N VAL A 58 -0.61 0.15 -8.36
CA VAL A 58 -1.83 0.62 -9.01
C VAL A 58 -3.07 0.07 -8.30
N ASP A 59 -4.11 0.89 -8.25
CA ASP A 59 -5.42 0.53 -7.70
C ASP A 59 -6.10 -0.53 -8.60
N LYS A 60 -6.50 -1.64 -8.00
CA LYS A 60 -7.21 -2.77 -8.60
C LYS A 60 -8.52 -3.09 -7.88
N THR A 61 -9.03 -2.14 -7.10
CA THR A 61 -10.26 -2.31 -6.33
C THR A 61 -11.45 -2.52 -7.27
N PRO A 62 -12.19 -3.62 -7.15
CA PRO A 62 -13.32 -3.91 -8.04
C PRO A 62 -14.58 -3.13 -7.66
N ASP A 63 -14.61 -2.56 -6.45
CA ASP A 63 -15.73 -1.81 -5.89
C ASP A 63 -15.33 -0.35 -5.57
N HIS A 64 -16.24 0.40 -4.94
CA HIS A 64 -16.01 1.78 -4.50
C HIS A 64 -15.50 1.88 -3.06
N SER A 65 -14.90 0.81 -2.51
CA SER A 65 -14.37 0.80 -1.15
C SER A 65 -13.07 1.59 -1.01
N GLU A 66 -12.89 2.25 0.13
CA GLU A 66 -11.61 2.87 0.49
C GLU A 66 -10.58 1.84 1.00
N ASN A 67 -11.01 0.62 1.30
CA ASN A 67 -10.10 -0.50 1.54
C ASN A 67 -9.55 -1.06 0.22
N ARG A 68 -8.83 -0.20 -0.51
CA ARG A 68 -8.38 -0.46 -1.88
C ARG A 68 -7.40 -1.61 -1.94
N LEU A 69 -7.46 -2.37 -3.03
CA LEU A 69 -6.46 -3.35 -3.39
C LEU A 69 -5.40 -2.67 -4.28
N TRP A 70 -4.20 -2.50 -3.74
CA TRP A 70 -3.05 -1.96 -4.45
C TRP A 70 -2.15 -3.09 -4.92
N MET A 71 -1.75 -3.08 -6.19
CA MET A 71 -0.94 -4.14 -6.79
C MET A 71 0.20 -3.57 -7.62
N MET A 72 1.40 -4.14 -7.50
CA MET A 72 2.55 -3.67 -8.26
C MET A 72 2.34 -3.86 -9.77
N ALA A 73 2.54 -2.80 -10.54
CA ALA A 73 2.43 -2.76 -11.99
C ALA A 73 3.60 -3.48 -12.66
N GLY A 74 3.39 -3.93 -13.90
CA GLY A 74 4.46 -4.49 -14.74
C GLY A 74 4.95 -5.89 -14.35
N MET A 75 4.39 -6.50 -13.31
CA MET A 75 4.73 -7.87 -12.92
C MET A 75 4.29 -8.87 -14.00
N GLY A 76 5.25 -9.38 -14.79
CA GLY A 76 5.00 -10.29 -15.92
C GLY A 76 5.43 -9.78 -17.29
N ARG A 77 5.89 -8.52 -17.40
CA ARG A 77 6.66 -8.06 -18.57
C ARG A 77 8.14 -8.20 -18.27
N VAL A 78 8.78 -9.21 -18.86
CA VAL A 78 10.23 -9.17 -19.11
C VAL A 78 10.42 -8.22 -20.28
N LEU A 79 11.19 -7.14 -20.11
CA LEU A 79 11.69 -6.35 -21.24
C LEU A 79 12.81 -7.14 -21.94
#